data_AF-A0A430B105-F1
#
_entry.id   AF-A0A430B105-F1
#
_cell.length_a   1.000
_cell.length_b   1.000
_cell.length_c   1.000
_cell.angle_alpha   90.00
_cell.angle_beta   90.00
_cell.angle_gamma   90.00
#
_symmetry.space_group_name_H-M   'P 1'
#
loop_
_entity.id
_entity.type
_entity.pdbx_description
1 polymer ?
#
loop_
_entity_poly.entity_id
_entity_poly.type
_entity_poly.pdbx_seq_one_letter_code
_entity_poly.pdbx_strand_id
1 'polypeptide(L)'
;MKKLKKNPAESYLRKSHQIKSIRNYWVFPALSLLSLYAILFYRDFPSVLFGLFVCMRVIFTRQRVIIGYSFFVVLLGAALFVWQGKDLLISIQQANSVHETRVEVNPNICQINGQFLRFTGQDLQTSELKLYDYLLESQEEKEWWQSQSKHVILAVTGTEELPDTVRNLNGFDQRKYLAEKNIYKIVKVESMKVIEEIIPRHPVKMLEFFRRKFALYTTQTFPKFISLYIKSLFLGIKDTGFRQEKVVFEDLGMLYFFSISGMHIFSFVTVFRYIFRRFDVTLETIFWLELLFLFFIYIFAGRSISVLRAVLAIAIQRSSQRFRWHLSALDVWSLTLLATLCFSPSAVFSIGDNFPLVCLCVLFTFSLILNYFQFYGSRS
;
A
#
# COMPACT_ATOMS: atom_id res chain seq x y z
N MET A 1 46.31 23.61 -20.28
CA MET A 1 46.60 23.66 -18.82
C MET A 1 45.34 23.32 -18.01
N LYS A 2 45.48 22.29 -17.17
CA LYS A 2 44.62 21.77 -16.07
C LYS A 2 43.12 22.16 -16.02
N LYS A 3 42.25 21.19 -16.36
CA LYS A 3 40.89 21.07 -15.83
C LYS A 3 40.94 21.10 -14.29
N LEU A 4 40.39 22.14 -13.68
CA LEU A 4 40.15 22.23 -12.23
C LEU A 4 39.29 21.04 -11.79
N LYS A 5 39.92 20.04 -11.15
CA LYS A 5 39.22 18.96 -10.43
C LYS A 5 38.42 19.62 -9.31
N LYS A 6 37.09 19.63 -9.42
CA LYS A 6 36.16 20.00 -8.33
C LYS A 6 36.56 19.23 -7.08
N ASN A 7 36.89 19.97 -6.01
CA ASN A 7 37.31 19.40 -4.76
C ASN A 7 36.15 18.58 -4.15
N PRO A 8 36.30 17.26 -3.89
CA PRO A 8 35.21 16.45 -3.37
C PRO A 8 34.64 17.00 -2.06
N ALA A 9 35.48 17.63 -1.22
CA ALA A 9 35.07 18.25 0.04
C ALA A 9 34.02 19.38 -0.13
N GLU A 10 34.16 20.24 -1.15
CA GLU A 10 33.17 21.28 -1.45
C GLU A 10 31.84 20.69 -1.91
N SER A 11 31.87 19.56 -2.62
CA SER A 11 30.65 18.85 -3.01
C SER A 11 29.89 18.30 -1.81
N TYR A 12 30.62 17.74 -0.82
CA TYR A 12 30.04 17.24 0.43
C TYR A 12 29.46 18.37 1.29
N LEU A 13 30.18 19.49 1.42
CA LEU A 13 29.71 20.65 2.17
C LEU A 13 28.45 21.27 1.55
N ARG A 14 28.40 21.41 0.22
CA ARG A 14 27.24 21.92 -0.49
C ARG A 14 26.02 21.00 -0.37
N LYS A 15 26.24 19.67 -0.40
CA LYS A 15 25.19 18.66 -0.19
C LYS A 15 24.66 18.72 1.25
N SER A 16 25.54 18.88 2.23
CA SER A 16 25.14 19.01 3.64
C SER A 16 24.31 20.28 3.93
N HIS A 17 24.64 21.39 3.26
CA HIS A 17 23.90 22.65 3.39
C HIS A 17 22.53 22.61 2.70
N GLN A 18 22.43 21.92 1.54
CA GLN A 18 21.16 21.68 0.87
C GLN A 18 20.24 20.75 1.69
N ILE A 19 20.78 19.71 2.32
CA ILE A 19 20.00 18.81 3.19
C ILE A 19 19.49 19.56 4.44
N LYS A 20 20.28 20.47 5.01
CA LYS A 20 19.82 21.36 6.10
C LYS A 20 18.71 22.33 5.66
N SER A 21 18.72 22.77 4.41
CA SER A 21 17.72 23.70 3.84
C SER A 21 16.34 23.08 3.59
N ILE A 22 16.24 21.76 3.43
CA ILE A 22 14.98 21.07 3.06
C ILE A 22 14.28 20.44 4.29
N ARG A 23 14.92 20.48 5.45
CA ARG A 23 14.36 19.93 6.70
C ARG A 23 13.00 20.58 7.01
N ASN A 24 11.99 19.78 7.30
CA ASN A 24 10.58 20.14 7.47
C ASN A 24 9.83 20.60 6.22
N TYR A 25 10.47 20.63 5.05
CA TYR A 25 9.85 21.11 3.79
C TYR A 25 9.45 19.98 2.85
N TRP A 26 9.70 18.71 3.20
CA TRP A 26 9.24 17.54 2.41
C TRP A 26 7.72 17.44 2.29
N VAL A 27 7.00 18.12 3.18
CA VAL A 27 5.53 18.24 3.14
C VAL A 27 5.03 18.86 1.84
N PHE A 28 5.78 19.80 1.27
CA PHE A 28 5.38 20.50 0.06
C PHE A 28 5.38 19.57 -1.17
N PRO A 29 6.49 18.88 -1.53
CA PRO A 29 6.47 17.87 -2.60
C PRO A 29 5.46 16.75 -2.37
N ALA A 30 5.30 16.29 -1.12
CA ALA A 30 4.35 15.23 -0.78
C ALA A 30 2.89 15.62 -1.07
N LEU A 31 2.49 16.82 -0.66
CA LEU A 31 1.14 17.31 -0.90
C LEU A 31 0.91 17.70 -2.36
N SER A 32 1.94 18.14 -3.09
CA SER A 32 1.84 18.37 -4.54
C SER A 32 1.54 17.08 -5.31
N LEU A 33 2.22 15.97 -4.95
CA LEU A 33 1.93 14.66 -5.53
C LEU A 33 0.51 14.18 -5.18
N LEU A 34 0.13 14.33 -3.91
CA LEU A 34 -1.22 13.99 -3.45
C LEU A 34 -2.29 14.77 -4.22
N SER A 35 -2.10 16.08 -4.42
CA SER A 35 -3.06 16.89 -5.18
C SER A 35 -3.18 16.48 -6.64
N LEU A 36 -2.05 16.11 -7.28
CA LEU A 36 -2.09 15.60 -8.65
C LEU A 36 -2.96 14.35 -8.74
N TYR A 37 -2.71 13.37 -7.88
CA TYR A 37 -3.45 12.11 -7.91
C TYR A 37 -4.90 12.28 -7.47
N ALA A 38 -5.21 13.17 -6.52
CA ALA A 38 -6.58 13.51 -6.17
C ALA A 38 -7.35 14.06 -7.39
N ILE A 39 -6.76 14.99 -8.15
CA ILE A 39 -7.36 15.53 -9.38
C ILE A 39 -7.57 14.44 -10.43
N LEU A 40 -6.59 13.56 -10.64
CA LEU A 40 -6.66 12.52 -11.66
C LEU A 40 -7.71 11.44 -11.34
N PHE A 41 -7.86 11.06 -10.07
CA PHE A 41 -8.74 9.98 -9.64
C PHE A 41 -10.16 10.42 -9.30
N TYR A 42 -10.34 11.51 -8.52
CA TYR A 42 -11.68 11.95 -8.11
C TYR A 42 -12.39 12.80 -9.15
N ARG A 43 -11.64 13.59 -9.94
CA ARG A 43 -12.17 14.49 -10.98
C ARG A 43 -13.29 15.42 -10.47
N ASP A 44 -13.20 15.83 -9.22
CA ASP A 44 -14.19 16.67 -8.54
C ASP A 44 -13.65 18.08 -8.26
N PHE A 45 -14.56 19.02 -8.05
CA PHE A 45 -14.22 20.42 -7.77
C PHE A 45 -13.34 20.60 -6.51
N PRO A 46 -13.59 19.91 -5.38
CA PRO A 46 -12.74 20.00 -4.19
C PRO A 46 -11.27 19.63 -4.44
N SER A 47 -10.98 18.59 -5.23
CA SER A 47 -9.60 18.19 -5.52
C SER A 47 -8.85 19.26 -6.31
N VAL A 48 -9.52 19.93 -7.25
CA VAL A 48 -8.93 21.05 -8.00
C VAL A 48 -8.63 22.23 -7.08
N LEU A 49 -9.57 22.60 -6.20
CA LEU A 49 -9.37 23.68 -5.23
C LEU A 49 -8.20 23.37 -4.28
N PHE A 50 -8.11 22.13 -3.81
CA PHE A 50 -6.98 21.66 -2.99
C PHE A 50 -5.65 21.79 -3.74
N GLY A 51 -5.59 21.36 -5.00
CA GLY A 51 -4.41 21.50 -5.85
C GLY A 51 -3.98 22.95 -6.06
N LEU A 52 -4.93 23.85 -6.35
CA LEU A 52 -4.65 25.28 -6.50
C LEU A 52 -4.08 25.88 -5.21
N PHE A 53 -4.64 25.52 -4.05
CA PHE A 53 -4.14 25.97 -2.75
C PHE A 53 -2.71 25.46 -2.49
N VAL A 54 -2.42 24.19 -2.77
CA VAL A 54 -1.07 23.62 -2.62
C VAL A 54 -0.08 24.34 -3.55
N CYS A 55 -0.43 24.55 -4.83
CA CYS A 55 0.41 25.28 -5.78
C CYS A 55 0.70 26.72 -5.31
N MET A 56 -0.34 27.43 -4.87
CA MET A 56 -0.23 28.77 -4.29
C MET A 56 0.78 28.76 -3.12
N ARG A 57 0.62 27.85 -2.16
CA ARG A 57 1.51 27.74 -0.99
C ARG A 57 2.95 27.39 -1.35
N VAL A 58 3.17 26.49 -2.30
CA VAL A 58 4.51 26.13 -2.79
C VAL A 58 5.20 27.37 -3.38
N ILE A 59 4.51 28.17 -4.20
CA ILE A 59 5.06 29.40 -4.78
C ILE A 59 5.36 30.44 -3.69
N PHE A 60 4.47 30.59 -2.70
CA PHE A 60 4.67 31.53 -1.58
C PHE A 60 5.84 31.19 -0.66
N THR A 61 6.38 29.96 -0.67
CA THR A 61 7.63 29.68 0.06
C THR A 61 8.83 30.47 -0.49
N ARG A 62 8.78 30.97 -1.73
CA ARG A 62 9.86 31.72 -2.43
C ARG A 62 11.21 31.00 -2.52
N GLN A 63 11.31 29.76 -2.06
CA GLN A 63 12.51 28.96 -2.12
C GLN A 63 12.55 28.15 -3.42
N ARG A 64 13.46 28.51 -4.33
CA ARG A 64 13.61 27.86 -5.65
C ARG A 64 13.83 26.35 -5.55
N VAL A 65 14.48 25.89 -4.48
CA VAL A 65 14.75 24.47 -4.23
C VAL A 65 13.46 23.69 -3.99
N ILE A 66 12.57 24.19 -3.11
CA ILE A 66 11.29 23.52 -2.79
C ILE A 66 10.40 23.48 -4.04
N ILE A 67 10.29 24.61 -4.74
CA ILE A 67 9.49 24.69 -5.98
C ILE A 67 10.01 23.69 -7.01
N GLY A 68 11.33 23.61 -7.20
CA GLY A 68 11.95 22.66 -8.12
C GLY A 68 11.68 21.19 -7.74
N TYR A 69 11.79 20.83 -6.46
CA TYR A 69 11.49 19.46 -6.01
C TYR A 69 10.01 19.12 -6.13
N SER A 70 9.09 20.02 -5.75
CA SER A 70 7.65 19.82 -5.92
C SER A 70 7.29 19.61 -7.38
N PHE A 71 7.84 20.42 -8.29
CA PHE A 71 7.62 20.26 -9.72
C PHE A 71 8.17 18.93 -10.25
N PHE A 72 9.40 18.57 -9.86
CA PHE A 72 10.01 17.31 -10.26
C PHE A 72 9.21 16.09 -9.80
N VAL A 73 8.75 16.10 -8.55
CA VAL A 73 7.93 15.03 -7.98
C VAL A 73 6.58 14.92 -8.70
N VAL A 74 5.93 16.03 -9.03
CA VAL A 74 4.67 16.03 -9.80
C VAL A 74 4.91 15.46 -11.21
N LEU A 75 5.99 15.86 -11.89
CA LEU A 75 6.33 15.35 -13.21
C LEU A 75 6.61 13.84 -13.18
N LEU A 76 7.41 13.38 -12.22
CA LEU A 76 7.68 11.96 -12.01
C LEU A 76 6.38 11.20 -11.70
N GLY A 77 5.54 11.75 -10.82
CA GLY A 77 4.25 11.17 -10.47
C GLY A 77 3.30 11.04 -11.65
N ALA A 78 3.23 12.05 -12.51
CA ALA A 78 2.44 12.01 -13.74
C ALA A 78 2.98 10.97 -14.72
N ALA A 79 4.31 10.88 -14.89
CA ALA A 79 4.93 9.86 -15.73
C ALA A 79 4.65 8.43 -15.23
N LEU A 80 4.74 8.21 -13.91
CA LEU A 80 4.39 6.95 -13.27
C LEU A 80 2.91 6.61 -13.46
N PHE A 81 2.02 7.58 -13.29
CA PHE A 81 0.58 7.39 -13.51
C PHE A 81 0.27 6.99 -14.95
N VAL A 82 0.89 7.66 -15.93
CA VAL A 82 0.73 7.30 -17.35
C VAL A 82 1.29 5.91 -17.62
N TRP A 83 2.46 5.58 -17.06
CA TRP A 83 3.06 4.26 -17.22
C TRP A 83 2.14 3.15 -16.68
N GLN A 84 1.59 3.31 -15.48
CA GLN A 84 0.64 2.36 -14.90
C GLN A 84 -0.72 2.35 -15.61
N GLY A 85 -1.17 3.50 -16.10
CA GLY A 85 -2.43 3.65 -16.85
C GLY A 85 -2.38 3.06 -18.26
N LYS A 86 -1.18 2.87 -18.85
CA LYS A 86 -1.04 2.18 -20.15
C LYS A 86 -1.50 0.72 -20.06
N ASP A 87 -1.14 0.03 -18.98
CA ASP A 87 -1.55 -1.36 -18.78
C ASP A 87 -3.09 -1.47 -18.67
N LEU A 88 -3.72 -0.49 -18.02
CA LEU A 88 -5.18 -0.38 -17.93
C LEU A 88 -5.85 -0.08 -19.29
N LEU A 89 -5.30 0.83 -20.09
CA LEU A 89 -5.87 1.17 -21.40
C LEU A 89 -5.75 0.01 -22.39
N ILE A 90 -4.61 -0.69 -22.38
CA ILE A 90 -4.41 -1.91 -23.18
C ILE A 90 -5.41 -2.99 -22.75
N SER A 91 -5.65 -3.13 -21.45
CA SER A 91 -6.59 -4.14 -20.97
C SER A 91 -8.05 -3.83 -21.29
N ILE A 92 -8.50 -2.57 -21.17
CA ILE A 92 -9.86 -2.16 -21.56
C ILE A 92 -10.13 -2.44 -23.04
N GLN A 93 -9.14 -2.26 -23.92
CA GLN A 93 -9.31 -2.46 -25.35
C GLN A 93 -9.42 -3.94 -25.76
N GLN A 94 -9.02 -4.87 -24.89
CA GLN A 94 -9.11 -6.33 -25.08
C GLN A 94 -10.31 -6.97 -24.32
N ALA A 95 -11.12 -6.19 -23.61
CA ALA A 95 -12.11 -6.68 -22.65
C ALA A 95 -13.36 -7.39 -23.23
N ASN A 96 -13.38 -7.75 -24.52
CA ASN A 96 -14.57 -8.24 -25.21
C ASN A 96 -14.40 -9.60 -25.92
N SER A 97 -13.31 -10.35 -25.67
CA SER A 97 -13.14 -11.66 -26.28
C SER A 97 -13.19 -12.79 -25.25
N VAL A 98 -14.14 -13.71 -25.44
CA VAL A 98 -14.21 -14.97 -24.69
C VAL A 98 -12.98 -15.79 -25.08
N HIS A 99 -12.06 -15.94 -24.15
CA HIS A 99 -10.86 -16.76 -24.34
C HIS A 99 -10.68 -17.71 -23.17
N GLU A 100 -10.31 -18.96 -23.49
CA GLU A 100 -9.73 -19.87 -22.51
C GLU A 100 -8.40 -19.26 -22.06
N THR A 101 -8.38 -18.72 -20.84
CA THR A 101 -7.20 -18.06 -20.28
C THR A 101 -6.55 -18.96 -19.24
N ARG A 102 -5.22 -18.99 -19.25
CA ARG A 102 -4.45 -19.64 -18.18
C ARG A 102 -4.14 -18.64 -17.10
N VAL A 103 -4.58 -18.93 -15.88
CA VAL A 103 -4.56 -18.01 -14.76
C VAL A 103 -3.84 -18.65 -13.59
N GLU A 104 -2.85 -17.95 -13.06
CA GLU A 104 -2.22 -18.33 -11.80
C GLU A 104 -3.00 -17.72 -10.62
N VAL A 105 -3.57 -18.59 -9.79
CA VAL A 105 -4.36 -18.21 -8.62
C VAL A 105 -3.51 -18.24 -7.36
N ASN A 106 -3.60 -17.17 -6.57
CA ASN A 106 -3.01 -17.09 -5.24
C ASN A 106 -4.03 -17.53 -4.18
N PRO A 107 -3.79 -18.62 -3.44
CA PRO A 107 -4.76 -19.15 -2.47
C PRO A 107 -5.01 -18.22 -1.27
N ASN A 108 -4.17 -17.19 -1.05
CA ASN A 108 -4.41 -16.18 -0.01
C ASN A 108 -5.51 -15.18 -0.34
N ILE A 109 -5.90 -15.08 -1.62
CA ILE A 109 -6.87 -14.10 -2.12
C ILE A 109 -8.18 -14.80 -2.53
N CYS A 110 -8.35 -16.07 -2.16
CA CYS A 110 -9.58 -16.82 -2.34
C CYS A 110 -10.54 -16.56 -1.16
N GLN A 111 -11.78 -16.21 -1.50
CA GLN A 111 -12.89 -16.03 -0.57
C GLN A 111 -14.05 -16.94 -0.99
N ILE A 112 -14.60 -17.69 -0.04
CA ILE A 112 -15.70 -18.61 -0.30
C ILE A 112 -16.90 -18.17 0.54
N ASN A 113 -17.97 -17.75 -0.13
CA ASN A 113 -19.23 -17.29 0.46
C ASN A 113 -20.36 -18.23 0.02
N GLY A 114 -20.71 -19.23 0.84
CA GLY A 114 -21.72 -20.22 0.46
C GLY A 114 -21.24 -21.11 -0.68
N GLN A 115 -21.81 -20.91 -1.88
CA GLN A 115 -21.42 -21.56 -3.14
C GLN A 115 -20.59 -20.63 -4.05
N PHE A 116 -20.49 -19.34 -3.73
CA PHE A 116 -19.69 -18.42 -4.54
C PHE A 116 -18.23 -18.46 -4.11
N LEU A 117 -17.36 -18.81 -5.06
CA LEU A 117 -15.92 -18.67 -4.96
C LEU A 117 -15.50 -17.38 -5.66
N ARG A 118 -14.84 -16.49 -4.91
CA ARG A 118 -14.23 -15.28 -5.44
C ARG A 118 -12.73 -15.35 -5.23
N PHE A 119 -11.95 -15.26 -6.30
CA PHE A 119 -10.49 -15.28 -6.21
C PHE A 119 -9.86 -14.24 -7.12
N THR A 120 -8.62 -13.85 -6.80
CA THR A 120 -7.82 -13.00 -7.68
C THR A 120 -6.76 -13.85 -8.35
N GLY A 121 -6.67 -13.73 -9.67
CA GLY A 121 -5.72 -14.47 -10.49
C GLY A 121 -4.93 -13.55 -11.41
N GLN A 122 -3.68 -13.93 -11.68
CA GLN A 122 -2.86 -13.26 -12.68
C GLN A 122 -2.96 -14.04 -13.99
N ASP A 123 -3.37 -13.37 -15.05
CA ASP A 123 -3.39 -13.91 -16.39
C ASP A 123 -1.93 -14.13 -16.88
N LEU A 124 -1.60 -15.35 -17.29
CA LEU A 124 -0.23 -15.70 -17.66
C LEU A 124 0.21 -15.09 -19.00
N GLN A 125 -0.73 -14.68 -19.86
CA GLN A 125 -0.40 -14.06 -21.15
C GLN A 125 -0.21 -12.55 -21.01
N THR A 126 -1.15 -11.89 -20.32
CA THR A 126 -1.17 -10.42 -20.20
C THR A 126 -0.48 -9.92 -18.94
N SER A 127 -0.18 -10.81 -17.98
CA SER A 127 0.27 -10.45 -16.62
C SER A 127 -0.72 -9.57 -15.84
N GLU A 128 -1.96 -9.40 -16.32
CA GLU A 128 -3.00 -8.59 -15.69
C GLU A 128 -3.60 -9.32 -14.47
N LEU A 129 -3.85 -8.57 -13.40
CA LEU A 129 -4.52 -9.06 -12.22
C LEU A 129 -6.04 -8.86 -12.34
N LYS A 130 -6.80 -9.95 -12.35
CA LYS A 130 -8.26 -9.94 -12.52
C LYS A 130 -8.95 -10.58 -11.32
N LEU A 131 -10.18 -10.14 -11.03
CA LEU A 131 -11.06 -10.80 -10.07
C LEU A 131 -11.90 -11.84 -10.80
N TYR A 132 -12.05 -13.02 -10.24
CA TYR A 132 -12.84 -14.12 -10.80
C TYR A 132 -13.95 -14.47 -9.84
N ASP A 133 -15.18 -14.50 -10.35
CA ASP A 133 -16.38 -14.93 -9.64
C ASP A 133 -16.86 -16.24 -10.27
N TYR A 134 -16.89 -17.31 -9.47
CA TYR A 134 -17.28 -18.65 -9.89
C TYR A 134 -18.31 -19.24 -8.94
N LEU A 135 -19.25 -20.02 -9.49
CA LEU A 135 -20.22 -20.78 -8.71
C LEU A 135 -19.71 -22.22 -8.57
N LEU A 136 -19.39 -22.63 -7.33
CA LEU A 136 -18.94 -23.98 -7.03
C LEU A 136 -20.04 -25.00 -7.32
N GLU A 137 -19.68 -26.08 -8.00
CA GLU A 137 -20.63 -27.11 -8.46
C GLU A 137 -20.89 -28.18 -7.39
N SER A 138 -19.92 -28.42 -6.52
CA SER A 138 -20.00 -29.48 -5.51
C SER A 138 -19.41 -29.08 -4.15
N GLN A 139 -19.81 -29.82 -3.11
CA GLN A 139 -19.25 -29.66 -1.77
C GLN A 139 -17.80 -30.15 -1.69
N GLU A 140 -17.42 -31.17 -2.46
CA GLU A 140 -16.03 -31.66 -2.54
C GLU A 140 -15.10 -30.59 -3.12
N GLU A 141 -15.54 -29.91 -4.19
CA GLU A 141 -14.79 -28.81 -4.79
C GLU A 141 -14.57 -27.67 -3.80
N LYS A 142 -15.60 -27.34 -3.01
CA LYS A 142 -15.50 -26.33 -1.96
C LYS A 142 -14.45 -26.69 -0.91
N GLU A 143 -14.43 -27.94 -0.45
CA GLU A 143 -13.46 -28.42 0.54
C GLU A 143 -12.04 -28.43 -0.01
N TRP A 144 -11.86 -28.75 -1.29
CA TRP A 144 -10.58 -28.64 -1.98
C TRP A 144 -10.07 -27.19 -1.98
N TRP A 145 -10.89 -26.23 -2.38
CA TRP A 145 -10.50 -24.80 -2.33
C TRP A 145 -10.23 -24.29 -0.91
N GLN A 146 -10.99 -24.78 0.08
CA GLN A 146 -10.77 -24.41 1.48
C GLN A 146 -9.45 -24.93 2.03
N SER A 147 -9.02 -26.12 1.62
CA SER A 147 -7.78 -26.76 2.08
C SER A 147 -6.55 -26.40 1.22
N GLN A 148 -6.75 -25.80 0.05
CA GLN A 148 -5.66 -25.48 -0.87
C GLN A 148 -4.71 -24.43 -0.26
N SER A 149 -3.42 -24.77 -0.29
CA SER A 149 -2.33 -23.93 0.18
C SER A 149 -1.35 -23.51 -0.90
N LYS A 150 -1.31 -24.24 -2.01
CA LYS A 150 -0.42 -24.02 -3.15
C LYS A 150 -1.02 -23.02 -4.14
N HIS A 151 -0.14 -22.47 -4.97
CA HIS A 151 -0.57 -21.73 -6.16
C HIS A 151 -1.15 -22.72 -7.15
N VAL A 152 -2.17 -22.31 -7.90
CA VAL A 152 -2.86 -23.18 -8.86
C VAL A 152 -2.91 -22.50 -10.20
N ILE A 153 -2.56 -23.22 -11.27
CA ILE A 153 -2.86 -22.78 -12.63
C ILE A 153 -4.21 -23.34 -13.04
N LEU A 154 -5.12 -22.45 -13.42
CA LEU A 154 -6.43 -22.79 -13.95
C LEU A 154 -6.49 -22.47 -15.44
N ALA A 155 -7.19 -23.31 -16.21
CA ALA A 155 -7.82 -22.90 -17.47
C ALA A 155 -9.19 -22.34 -17.11
N VAL A 156 -9.48 -21.09 -17.49
CA VAL A 156 -10.72 -20.40 -17.16
C VAL A 156 -11.40 -19.93 -18.43
N THR A 157 -12.70 -20.24 -18.56
CA THR A 157 -13.58 -19.71 -19.59
C THR A 157 -14.67 -18.88 -18.94
N GLY A 158 -14.90 -17.67 -19.44
CA GLY A 158 -15.88 -16.77 -18.87
C GLY A 158 -15.95 -15.43 -19.59
N THR A 159 -16.78 -14.56 -19.05
CA THR A 159 -17.03 -13.21 -19.60
C THR A 159 -16.36 -12.15 -18.74
N GLU A 160 -15.62 -11.25 -19.37
CA GLU A 160 -15.01 -10.10 -18.69
C GLU A 160 -16.01 -8.95 -18.56
N GLU A 161 -16.10 -8.38 -17.37
CA GLU A 161 -16.94 -7.24 -17.04
C GLU A 161 -16.14 -6.17 -16.28
N LEU A 162 -16.54 -4.91 -16.43
CA LEU A 162 -15.98 -3.82 -15.65
C LEU A 162 -16.65 -3.75 -14.26
N PRO A 163 -15.91 -3.47 -13.18
CA PRO A 163 -16.48 -3.27 -11.86
C PRO A 163 -17.56 -2.18 -11.85
N ASP A 164 -18.62 -2.45 -11.09
CA ASP A 164 -19.73 -1.51 -10.87
C ASP A 164 -19.23 -0.21 -10.23
N THR A 165 -19.82 0.91 -10.65
CA THR A 165 -19.68 2.21 -9.98
C THR A 165 -20.76 2.39 -8.92
N VAL A 166 -20.59 3.41 -8.08
CA VAL A 166 -21.58 3.79 -7.06
C VAL A 166 -22.96 3.97 -7.69
N ARG A 167 -23.94 3.16 -7.24
CA ARG A 167 -25.34 3.23 -7.70
C ARG A 167 -26.22 4.12 -6.81
N ASN A 168 -25.85 4.32 -5.54
CA ASN A 168 -26.59 5.13 -4.56
C ASN A 168 -25.69 6.22 -3.97
N LEU A 169 -26.23 7.39 -3.62
CA LEU A 169 -25.46 8.37 -2.83
C LEU A 169 -24.93 7.70 -1.53
N ASN A 170 -23.62 7.79 -1.29
CA ASN A 170 -22.88 7.10 -0.22
C ASN A 170 -22.80 5.56 -0.33
N GLY A 171 -23.13 4.99 -1.51
CA GLY A 171 -22.96 3.57 -1.78
C GLY A 171 -21.49 3.16 -1.91
N PHE A 172 -21.22 1.87 -1.73
CA PHE A 172 -19.90 1.29 -1.90
C PHE A 172 -19.44 1.39 -3.38
N ASP A 173 -18.28 2.00 -3.61
CA ASP A 173 -17.65 2.07 -4.93
C ASP A 173 -16.74 0.87 -5.16
N GLN A 174 -17.28 -0.17 -5.80
CA GLN A 174 -16.51 -1.40 -6.07
C GLN A 174 -15.33 -1.13 -7.00
N ARG A 175 -15.48 -0.24 -7.98
CA ARG A 175 -14.41 0.14 -8.90
C ARG A 175 -13.24 0.79 -8.17
N LYS A 176 -13.50 1.75 -7.28
CA LYS A 176 -12.42 2.36 -6.46
C LYS A 176 -11.75 1.32 -5.58
N TYR A 177 -12.54 0.48 -4.90
CA TYR A 177 -12.01 -0.56 -4.02
C TYR A 177 -11.12 -1.58 -4.74
N LEU A 178 -11.48 -2.00 -5.95
CA LEU A 178 -10.67 -2.92 -6.75
C LEU A 178 -9.45 -2.22 -7.37
N ALA A 179 -9.58 -0.94 -7.75
CA ALA A 179 -8.45 -0.14 -8.22
C ALA A 179 -7.36 0.05 -7.16
N GLU A 180 -7.71 0.13 -5.87
CA GLU A 180 -6.73 0.10 -4.77
C GLU A 180 -5.86 -1.16 -4.77
N LYS A 181 -6.38 -2.26 -5.32
CA LYS A 181 -5.68 -3.54 -5.43
C LYS A 181 -5.07 -3.77 -6.81
N ASN A 182 -5.07 -2.75 -7.68
CA ASN A 182 -4.69 -2.85 -9.10
C ASN A 182 -5.50 -3.90 -9.87
N ILE A 183 -6.78 -4.05 -9.52
CA ILE A 183 -7.74 -4.91 -10.21
C ILE A 183 -8.76 -4.02 -10.91
N TYR A 184 -8.89 -4.18 -12.22
CA TYR A 184 -9.75 -3.32 -13.04
C TYR A 184 -10.85 -4.09 -13.76
N LYS A 185 -10.82 -5.43 -13.71
CA LYS A 185 -11.77 -6.31 -14.38
C LYS A 185 -12.24 -7.42 -13.46
N ILE A 186 -13.49 -7.83 -13.68
CA ILE A 186 -14.11 -9.00 -13.06
C ILE A 186 -14.41 -9.99 -14.17
N VAL A 187 -14.14 -11.27 -13.95
CA VAL A 187 -14.44 -12.36 -14.86
C VAL A 187 -15.53 -13.20 -14.22
N LYS A 188 -16.69 -13.29 -14.87
CA LYS A 188 -17.73 -14.27 -14.50
C LYS A 188 -17.35 -15.59 -15.15
N VAL A 189 -16.93 -16.52 -14.31
CA VAL A 189 -16.43 -17.83 -14.74
C VAL A 189 -17.60 -18.75 -15.05
N GLU A 190 -17.63 -19.24 -16.28
CA GLU A 190 -18.60 -20.25 -16.73
C GLU A 190 -18.08 -21.66 -16.48
N SER A 191 -16.79 -21.88 -16.72
CA SER A 191 -16.11 -23.14 -16.40
C SER A 191 -14.66 -22.89 -16.06
N MET A 192 -14.12 -23.71 -15.15
CA MET A 192 -12.69 -23.73 -14.85
C MET A 192 -12.17 -25.15 -14.70
N LYS A 193 -10.91 -25.35 -15.06
CA LYS A 193 -10.21 -26.63 -14.88
C LYS A 193 -8.84 -26.40 -14.26
N VAL A 194 -8.53 -27.16 -13.21
CA VAL A 194 -7.20 -27.19 -12.60
C VAL A 194 -6.23 -27.86 -13.56
N ILE A 195 -5.22 -27.12 -14.00
CA ILE A 195 -4.13 -27.62 -14.84
C ILE A 195 -3.01 -28.17 -13.96
N GLU A 196 -2.56 -27.37 -12.98
CA GLU A 196 -1.37 -27.69 -12.19
C GLU A 196 -1.42 -27.04 -10.80
N GLU A 197 -0.89 -27.75 -9.80
CA GLU A 197 -0.56 -27.18 -8.48
C GLU A 197 0.95 -26.88 -8.40
N ILE A 198 1.28 -25.64 -8.05
CA ILE A 198 2.66 -25.17 -8.05
C ILE A 198 3.12 -24.86 -6.63
N ILE A 199 4.26 -25.44 -6.26
CA ILE A 199 5.05 -24.95 -5.13
C ILE A 199 5.98 -23.86 -5.68
N PRO A 200 5.76 -22.59 -5.30
CA PRO A 200 6.51 -21.49 -5.90
C PRO A 200 7.97 -21.51 -5.49
N ARG A 201 8.87 -21.25 -6.44
CA ARG A 201 10.31 -21.05 -6.18
C ARG A 201 10.66 -19.61 -5.85
N HIS A 202 9.84 -18.66 -6.27
CA HIS A 202 10.07 -17.24 -6.04
C HIS A 202 9.83 -16.88 -4.56
N PRO A 203 10.73 -16.13 -3.89
CA PRO A 203 10.67 -15.92 -2.44
C PRO A 203 9.35 -15.25 -1.99
N VAL A 204 8.84 -14.29 -2.75
CA VAL A 204 7.55 -13.62 -2.43
C VAL A 204 6.38 -14.61 -2.47
N LYS A 205 6.30 -15.44 -3.52
CA LYS A 205 5.24 -16.45 -3.67
C LYS A 205 5.40 -17.57 -2.63
N MET A 206 6.64 -17.90 -2.24
CA MET A 206 6.91 -18.82 -1.14
C MET A 206 6.40 -18.29 0.20
N LEU A 207 6.56 -16.99 0.47
CA LEU A 207 5.97 -16.35 1.65
C LEU A 207 4.44 -16.38 1.62
N GLU A 208 3.83 -16.20 0.45
CA GLU A 208 2.38 -16.35 0.27
C GLU A 208 1.93 -17.79 0.54
N PHE A 209 2.65 -18.80 0.03
CA PHE A 209 2.41 -20.21 0.36
C PHE A 209 2.47 -20.46 1.88
N PHE A 210 3.52 -19.98 2.56
CA PHE A 210 3.66 -20.14 4.01
C PHE A 210 2.57 -19.40 4.79
N ARG A 211 2.20 -18.19 4.37
CA ARG A 211 1.10 -17.41 4.93
C ARG A 211 -0.21 -18.20 4.88
N ARG A 212 -0.53 -18.81 3.73
CA ARG A 212 -1.74 -19.62 3.57
C ARG A 212 -1.68 -20.87 4.44
N LYS A 213 -0.55 -21.56 4.47
CA LYS A 213 -0.35 -22.74 5.33
C LYS A 213 -0.53 -22.40 6.81
N PHE A 214 -0.02 -21.25 7.26
CA PHE A 214 -0.23 -20.77 8.62
C PHE A 214 -1.70 -20.42 8.90
N ALA A 215 -2.42 -19.82 7.94
CA ALA A 215 -3.87 -19.58 8.06
C ALA A 215 -4.68 -20.88 8.21
N LEU A 216 -4.31 -21.94 7.49
CA LEU A 216 -4.95 -23.26 7.61
C LEU A 216 -4.62 -23.92 8.95
N TYR A 217 -3.34 -23.92 9.34
CA TYR A 217 -2.89 -24.43 10.63
C TYR A 217 -3.63 -23.76 11.79
N THR A 218 -3.76 -22.43 11.77
CA THR A 218 -4.48 -21.69 12.81
C THR A 218 -5.97 -21.99 12.84
N THR A 219 -6.58 -22.33 11.70
CA THR A 219 -7.99 -22.74 11.63
C THR A 219 -8.20 -24.16 12.19
N GLN A 220 -7.21 -25.05 12.04
CA GLN A 220 -7.28 -26.43 12.52
C GLN A 220 -6.90 -26.57 14.01
N THR A 221 -5.99 -25.72 14.50
CA THR A 221 -5.37 -25.87 15.83
C THR A 221 -6.10 -25.10 16.92
N PHE A 222 -6.62 -23.91 16.60
CA PHE A 222 -7.18 -23.00 17.60
C PHE A 222 -8.71 -22.95 17.54
N PRO A 223 -9.38 -22.69 18.68
CA PRO A 223 -10.81 -22.39 18.72
C PRO A 223 -11.19 -21.25 17.78
N LYS A 224 -12.43 -21.25 17.28
CA LYS A 224 -12.96 -20.32 16.27
C LYS A 224 -12.53 -18.86 16.51
N PHE A 225 -12.84 -18.31 17.69
CA PHE A 225 -12.54 -16.90 18.00
C PHE A 225 -11.04 -16.58 18.03
N ILE A 226 -10.22 -17.47 18.58
CA ILE A 226 -8.77 -17.32 18.64
C ILE A 226 -8.17 -17.39 17.23
N SER A 227 -8.65 -18.33 16.42
CA SER A 227 -8.25 -18.45 15.02
C SER A 227 -8.59 -17.20 14.21
N LEU A 228 -9.80 -16.66 14.36
CA LEU A 228 -10.22 -15.40 13.73
C LEU A 228 -9.32 -14.23 14.15
N TYR A 229 -9.00 -14.14 15.45
CA TYR A 229 -8.11 -13.11 15.97
C TYR A 229 -6.71 -13.22 15.37
N ILE A 230 -6.07 -14.38 15.42
CA ILE A 230 -4.71 -14.61 14.89
C ILE A 230 -4.66 -14.30 13.39
N LYS A 231 -5.63 -14.80 12.61
CA LYS A 231 -5.72 -14.54 11.17
C LYS A 231 -5.89 -13.05 10.87
N SER A 232 -6.74 -12.35 11.61
CA SER A 232 -6.94 -10.91 11.38
C SER A 232 -5.72 -10.07 11.79
N LEU A 233 -5.04 -10.40 12.89
CA LEU A 233 -4.00 -9.57 13.47
C LEU A 233 -2.63 -9.85 12.87
N PHE A 234 -2.31 -11.10 12.54
CA PHE A 234 -1.00 -11.43 11.97
C PHE A 234 -1.05 -11.48 10.46
N LEU A 235 -2.16 -11.95 9.89
CA LEU A 235 -2.30 -12.12 8.45
C LEU A 235 -3.17 -11.02 7.82
N GLY A 236 -3.87 -10.18 8.58
CA GLY A 236 -4.82 -9.23 7.98
C GLY A 236 -5.96 -9.93 7.22
N ILE A 237 -6.20 -11.22 7.48
CA ILE A 237 -7.27 -12.00 6.83
C ILE A 237 -8.57 -11.77 7.60
N LYS A 238 -9.54 -11.16 6.94
CA LYS A 238 -10.91 -10.96 7.44
C LYS A 238 -11.87 -11.74 6.55
N ASP A 239 -11.91 -13.05 6.78
CA ASP A 239 -12.71 -14.01 6.00
C ASP A 239 -14.21 -13.95 6.36
N THR A 240 -15.00 -14.86 5.78
CA THR A 240 -16.44 -14.97 6.08
C THR A 240 -16.73 -15.22 7.54
N GLY A 241 -15.92 -16.05 8.21
CA GLY A 241 -16.06 -16.30 9.64
C GLY A 241 -15.90 -15.02 10.45
N PHE A 242 -14.93 -14.16 10.10
CA PHE A 242 -14.79 -12.85 10.75
C PHE A 242 -16.02 -11.95 10.52
N ARG A 243 -16.60 -11.97 9.31
CA ARG A 243 -17.76 -11.15 8.98
C ARG A 243 -19.03 -11.59 9.73
N GLN A 244 -19.21 -12.90 9.91
CA GLN A 244 -20.33 -13.45 10.68
C GLN A 244 -20.27 -13.03 12.15
N GLU A 245 -19.07 -13.05 12.74
CA GLU A 245 -18.85 -12.68 14.15
C GLU A 245 -18.61 -11.18 14.36
N LYS A 246 -18.64 -10.37 13.28
CA LYS A 246 -18.32 -8.94 13.34
C LYS A 246 -19.20 -8.20 14.36
N VAL A 247 -20.50 -8.49 14.36
CA VAL A 247 -21.47 -7.85 15.27
C VAL A 247 -21.11 -8.16 16.72
N VAL A 248 -20.79 -9.41 17.03
CA VAL A 248 -20.36 -9.82 18.39
C VAL A 248 -19.10 -9.09 18.82
N PHE A 249 -18.11 -8.94 17.93
CA PHE A 249 -16.89 -8.19 18.24
C PHE A 249 -17.12 -6.68 18.38
N GLU A 250 -18.10 -6.14 17.66
CA GLU A 250 -18.51 -4.74 17.75
C GLU A 250 -19.22 -4.46 19.07
N ASP A 251 -20.16 -5.32 19.47
CA ASP A 251 -20.89 -5.25 20.74
C ASP A 251 -19.97 -5.39 21.96
N LEU A 252 -18.95 -6.25 21.86
CA LEU A 252 -17.94 -6.40 22.91
C LEU A 252 -16.91 -5.26 22.93
N GLY A 253 -17.04 -4.29 22.01
CA GLY A 253 -16.07 -3.21 21.87
C GLY A 253 -14.66 -3.74 21.59
N MET A 254 -14.52 -4.85 20.87
CA MET A 254 -13.23 -5.47 20.58
C MET A 254 -12.81 -5.34 19.11
N LEU A 255 -13.68 -4.87 18.22
CA LEU A 255 -13.45 -4.80 16.78
C LEU A 255 -12.13 -4.12 16.39
N TYR A 256 -11.71 -3.10 17.14
CA TYR A 256 -10.46 -2.37 16.88
C TYR A 256 -9.20 -3.19 17.16
N PHE A 257 -9.25 -4.22 18.02
CA PHE A 257 -8.13 -5.14 18.24
C PHE A 257 -7.86 -6.06 17.03
N PHE A 258 -8.84 -6.26 16.16
CA PHE A 258 -8.72 -7.10 14.94
C PHE A 258 -8.20 -6.30 13.73
N SER A 259 -7.81 -5.05 13.92
CA SER A 259 -7.20 -4.22 12.87
C SER A 259 -5.70 -4.12 13.10
N ILE A 260 -4.92 -4.61 12.15
CA ILE A 260 -3.47 -4.33 12.12
C ILE A 260 -3.28 -2.82 12.01
N SER A 261 -2.71 -2.25 13.07
CA SER A 261 -2.33 -0.85 13.15
C SER A 261 -0.81 -0.70 13.02
N GLY A 262 -0.35 0.51 12.71
CA GLY A 262 1.08 0.81 12.68
C GLY A 262 1.78 0.58 14.02
N MET A 263 1.05 0.67 15.13
CA MET A 263 1.58 0.39 16.47
C MET A 263 1.93 -1.09 16.67
N HIS A 264 1.14 -2.01 16.11
CA HIS A 264 1.45 -3.43 16.17
C HIS A 264 2.76 -3.73 15.44
N ILE A 265 2.92 -3.20 14.23
CA ILE A 265 4.14 -3.39 13.43
C ILE A 265 5.35 -2.78 14.13
N PHE A 266 5.21 -1.57 14.69
CA PHE A 266 6.27 -0.94 15.49
C PHE A 266 6.66 -1.79 16.71
N SER A 267 5.67 -2.37 17.40
CA SER A 267 5.90 -3.25 18.54
C SER A 267 6.65 -4.51 18.14
N PHE A 268 6.25 -5.18 17.05
CA PHE A 268 6.95 -6.36 16.54
C PHE A 268 8.41 -6.06 16.18
N VAL A 269 8.69 -4.96 15.49
CA VAL A 269 10.06 -4.56 15.15
C VAL A 269 10.88 -4.22 16.40
N THR A 270 10.25 -3.61 17.41
CA THR A 270 10.92 -3.27 18.67
C THR A 270 11.29 -4.52 19.47
N VAL A 271 10.39 -5.50 19.57
CA VAL A 271 10.65 -6.80 20.20
C VAL A 271 11.72 -7.56 19.42
N PHE A 272 11.63 -7.58 18.09
CA PHE A 272 12.64 -8.18 17.21
C PHE A 272 14.03 -7.61 17.50
N ARG A 273 14.18 -6.29 17.50
CA ARG A 273 15.44 -5.63 17.86
C ARG A 273 15.89 -5.98 19.27
N TYR A 274 14.99 -5.99 20.25
CA TYR A 274 15.32 -6.32 21.64
C TYR A 274 15.94 -7.73 21.74
N ILE A 275 15.37 -8.71 21.05
CA ILE A 275 15.87 -10.09 21.00
C ILE A 275 17.28 -10.15 20.39
N PHE A 276 17.51 -9.55 19.21
CA PHE A 276 18.84 -9.60 18.58
C PHE A 276 19.91 -8.84 19.37
N ARG A 277 19.53 -7.78 20.09
CA ARG A 277 20.44 -7.11 21.02
C ARG A 277 20.86 -7.98 22.19
N ARG A 278 20.06 -8.99 22.57
CA ARG A 278 20.40 -9.92 23.64
C ARG A 278 21.42 -10.99 23.21
N PHE A 279 21.51 -11.26 21.90
CA PHE A 279 22.47 -12.17 21.29
C PHE A 279 23.76 -11.47 20.82
N ASP A 280 24.05 -10.28 21.36
CA ASP A 280 25.25 -9.48 21.04
C ASP A 280 25.48 -9.21 19.54
N VAL A 281 24.40 -9.18 18.76
CA VAL A 281 24.46 -8.84 17.33
C VAL A 281 24.72 -7.34 17.17
N THR A 282 25.63 -6.99 16.25
CA THR A 282 25.98 -5.58 16.01
C THR A 282 24.78 -4.74 15.55
N LEU A 283 24.76 -3.46 15.92
CA LEU A 283 23.68 -2.54 15.53
C LEU A 283 23.52 -2.41 14.00
N GLU A 284 24.61 -2.57 13.26
CA GLU A 284 24.60 -2.55 11.80
C GLU A 284 23.89 -3.77 11.21
N THR A 285 24.23 -4.96 11.70
CA THR A 285 23.54 -6.19 11.28
C THR A 285 22.06 -6.14 11.67
N ILE A 286 21.74 -5.67 12.88
CA ILE A 286 20.35 -5.50 13.34
C ILE A 286 19.57 -4.57 12.40
N PHE A 287 20.16 -3.46 11.95
CA PHE A 287 19.49 -2.53 11.03
C PHE A 287 19.09 -3.21 9.71
N TRP A 288 20.00 -3.96 9.08
CA TRP A 288 19.68 -4.67 7.84
C TRP A 288 18.67 -5.80 8.04
N LEU A 289 18.78 -6.52 9.17
CA LEU A 289 17.81 -7.55 9.55
C LEU A 289 16.42 -6.94 9.81
N GLU A 290 16.31 -5.77 10.42
CA GLU A 290 15.04 -5.07 10.61
C GLU A 290 14.40 -4.68 9.27
N LEU A 291 15.18 -4.14 8.32
CA LEU A 291 14.65 -3.80 6.99
C LEU A 291 14.14 -5.04 6.26
N LEU A 292 14.86 -6.16 6.36
CA LEU A 292 14.42 -7.44 5.81
C LEU A 292 13.16 -7.96 6.52
N PHE A 293 13.10 -7.84 7.85
CA PHE A 293 11.94 -8.25 8.64
C PHE A 293 10.69 -7.41 8.35
N LEU A 294 10.86 -6.11 8.12
CA LEU A 294 9.81 -5.21 7.67
C LEU A 294 9.23 -5.61 6.31
N PHE A 295 10.11 -5.96 5.36
CA PHE A 295 9.68 -6.48 4.05
C PHE A 295 8.92 -7.81 4.18
N PHE A 296 9.41 -8.70 5.04
CA PHE A 296 8.71 -9.94 5.39
C PHE A 296 7.32 -9.67 5.97
N ILE A 297 7.19 -8.78 6.97
CA ILE A 297 5.90 -8.41 7.57
C ILE A 297 4.95 -7.84 6.51
N TYR A 298 5.44 -6.97 5.61
CA TYR A 298 4.58 -6.38 4.58
C TYR A 298 3.92 -7.44 3.69
N ILE A 299 4.69 -8.43 3.23
CA ILE A 299 4.16 -9.54 2.42
C ILE A 299 3.30 -10.46 3.28
N PHE A 300 3.79 -10.83 4.46
CA PHE A 300 3.12 -11.79 5.35
C PHE A 300 1.81 -11.26 5.92
N ALA A 301 1.62 -9.94 6.02
CA ALA A 301 0.38 -9.27 6.40
C ALA A 301 -0.54 -8.93 5.20
N GLY A 302 -0.21 -9.39 3.99
CA GLY A 302 -1.13 -9.39 2.84
C GLY A 302 -1.06 -8.13 1.99
N ARG A 303 0.07 -7.42 2.02
CA ARG A 303 0.40 -6.29 1.13
C ARG A 303 -0.57 -5.10 1.20
N SER A 304 -1.32 -4.95 2.28
CA SER A 304 -2.28 -3.84 2.41
C SER A 304 -1.59 -2.47 2.48
N ILE A 305 -2.26 -1.43 1.96
CA ILE A 305 -1.75 -0.05 1.93
C ILE A 305 -1.53 0.49 3.35
N SER A 306 -2.37 0.09 4.31
CA SER A 306 -2.19 0.46 5.73
C SER A 306 -0.87 -0.07 6.29
N VAL A 307 -0.55 -1.33 6.04
CA VAL A 307 0.71 -1.97 6.47
C VAL A 307 1.90 -1.34 5.74
N LEU A 308 1.78 -1.07 4.43
CA LEU A 308 2.82 -0.42 3.64
C LEU A 308 3.25 0.91 4.26
N ARG A 309 2.28 1.78 4.62
CA ARG A 309 2.56 3.07 5.26
C ARG A 309 3.34 2.90 6.57
N ALA A 310 2.91 1.98 7.42
CA ALA A 310 3.58 1.73 8.70
C ALA A 310 5.01 1.20 8.50
N VAL A 311 5.20 0.25 7.59
CA VAL A 311 6.51 -0.32 7.26
C VAL A 311 7.45 0.74 6.71
N LEU A 312 6.98 1.56 5.76
CA LEU A 312 7.76 2.67 5.19
C LEU A 312 8.12 3.72 6.25
N ALA A 313 7.17 4.11 7.11
CA ALA A 313 7.43 5.07 8.18
C ALA A 313 8.52 4.59 9.14
N ILE A 314 8.46 3.31 9.56
CA ILE A 314 9.47 2.70 10.42
C ILE A 314 10.81 2.62 9.69
N ALA A 315 10.83 2.16 8.43
CA ALA A 315 12.06 2.06 7.64
C ALA A 315 12.75 3.42 7.45
N ILE A 316 12.00 4.47 7.12
CA ILE A 316 12.50 5.84 6.96
C ILE A 316 13.03 6.36 8.30
N GLN A 317 12.28 6.16 9.40
CA GLN A 317 12.70 6.60 10.73
C GLN A 317 13.99 5.90 11.18
N ARG A 318 14.10 4.57 10.99
CA ARG A 318 15.31 3.81 11.32
C ARG A 318 16.50 4.22 10.46
N SER A 319 16.28 4.46 9.17
CA SER A 319 17.31 4.95 8.26
C SER A 319 17.79 6.34 8.66
N SER A 320 16.87 7.23 9.04
CA SER A 320 17.19 8.57 9.56
C SER A 320 18.08 8.50 10.81
N GLN A 321 17.77 7.58 11.74
CA GLN A 321 18.57 7.34 12.94
C GLN A 321 19.98 6.79 12.59
N ARG A 322 20.06 5.82 11.68
CA ARG A 322 21.31 5.16 11.29
C ARG A 322 22.26 6.09 10.53
N PHE A 323 21.74 6.82 9.55
CA PHE A 323 22.52 7.72 8.68
C PHE A 323 22.57 9.17 9.18
N ARG A 324 21.98 9.44 10.35
CA ARG A 324 21.94 10.77 10.98
C ARG A 324 21.38 11.84 10.04
N TRP A 325 20.27 11.54 9.37
CA TRP A 325 19.57 12.51 8.51
C TRP A 325 18.79 13.57 9.30
N HIS A 326 18.56 13.35 10.61
CA HIS A 326 17.86 14.28 11.51
C HIS A 326 16.47 14.70 11.00
N LEU A 327 15.79 13.81 10.29
CA LEU A 327 14.43 14.04 9.79
C LEU A 327 13.46 14.28 10.96
N SER A 328 12.59 15.28 10.83
CA SER A 328 11.51 15.50 11.79
C SER A 328 10.38 14.49 11.61
N ALA A 329 9.44 14.46 12.56
CA ALA A 329 8.22 13.66 12.41
C ALA A 329 7.42 14.05 11.15
N LEU A 330 7.40 15.34 10.81
CA LEU A 330 6.74 15.83 9.60
C LEU A 330 7.45 15.31 8.34
N ASP A 331 8.77 15.34 8.30
CA ASP A 331 9.56 14.82 7.18
C ASP A 331 9.34 13.31 6.98
N VAL A 332 9.33 12.53 8.06
CA VAL A 332 9.06 11.09 8.00
C VAL A 332 7.65 10.83 7.45
N TRP A 333 6.65 11.57 7.92
CA TRP A 333 5.29 11.47 7.41
C TRP A 333 5.20 11.82 5.92
N SER A 334 5.84 12.92 5.50
CA SER A 334 5.84 13.37 4.10
C SER A 334 6.54 12.39 3.16
N LEU A 335 7.71 11.86 3.56
CA LEU A 335 8.43 10.86 2.78
C LEU A 335 7.67 9.52 2.72
N THR A 336 6.98 9.16 3.80
CA THR A 336 6.10 7.96 3.82
C THR A 336 4.96 8.13 2.82
N LEU A 337 4.31 9.30 2.80
CA LEU A 337 3.25 9.60 1.84
C LEU A 337 3.76 9.55 0.40
N LEU A 338 4.89 10.20 0.11
CA LEU A 338 5.53 10.15 -1.21
C LEU A 338 5.83 8.72 -1.66
N ALA A 339 6.51 7.93 -0.82
CA ALA A 339 6.86 6.56 -1.13
C ALA A 339 5.62 5.67 -1.34
N THR A 340 4.57 5.89 -0.54
CA THR A 340 3.29 5.16 -0.68
C THR A 340 2.62 5.47 -2.02
N LEU A 341 2.52 6.75 -2.38
CA LEU A 341 1.89 7.20 -3.63
C LEU A 341 2.71 6.76 -4.86
N CYS A 342 4.04 6.74 -4.78
CA CYS A 342 4.89 6.20 -5.85
C CYS A 342 4.70 4.68 -6.02
N PHE A 343 4.50 3.95 -4.93
CA PHE A 343 4.30 2.50 -4.99
C PHE A 343 2.89 2.12 -5.47
N SER A 344 1.87 2.87 -5.05
CA SER A 344 0.46 2.65 -5.44
C SER A 344 -0.26 4.00 -5.54
N PRO A 345 -0.43 4.58 -6.73
CA PRO A 345 -1.17 5.82 -6.93
C PRO A 345 -2.61 5.73 -6.42
N SER A 346 -3.22 4.54 -6.51
CA SER A 346 -4.56 4.25 -5.99
C SER A 346 -4.66 4.36 -4.46
N ALA A 347 -3.54 4.46 -3.72
CA ALA A 347 -3.54 4.72 -2.28
C ALA A 347 -4.19 6.05 -1.90
N VAL A 348 -4.42 6.95 -2.86
CA VAL A 348 -5.25 8.15 -2.68
C VAL A 348 -6.67 7.79 -2.21
N PHE A 349 -7.25 6.67 -2.65
CA PHE A 349 -8.59 6.27 -2.21
C PHE A 349 -8.65 5.82 -0.75
N SER A 350 -7.56 5.25 -0.23
CA SER A 350 -7.44 4.81 1.17
C SER A 350 -7.27 5.99 2.12
N ILE A 351 -6.90 7.13 1.57
CA ILE A 351 -6.76 8.41 2.25
C ILE A 351 -8.17 9.03 2.22
N GLY A 352 -9.01 8.62 3.19
CA GLY A 352 -10.46 8.88 3.17
C GLY A 352 -10.86 10.34 2.90
N ASP A 353 -12.09 10.54 2.47
CA ASP A 353 -12.57 11.77 1.80
C ASP A 353 -12.32 13.09 2.57
N ASN A 354 -12.18 13.05 3.90
CA ASN A 354 -11.90 14.22 4.75
C ASN A 354 -10.40 14.56 4.90
N PHE A 355 -9.50 13.73 4.41
CA PHE A 355 -8.06 13.89 4.60
C PHE A 355 -7.44 15.11 3.89
N PRO A 356 -7.88 15.53 2.69
CA PRO A 356 -7.41 16.78 2.09
C PRO A 356 -7.67 17.99 2.99
N LEU A 357 -8.81 17.98 3.72
CA LEU A 357 -9.17 19.01 4.69
C LEU A 357 -8.23 19.00 5.91
N VAL A 358 -7.88 17.82 6.43
CA VAL A 358 -6.89 17.68 7.51
C VAL A 358 -5.51 18.16 7.06
N CYS A 359 -5.10 17.86 5.83
CA CYS A 359 -3.85 18.34 5.25
C CYS A 359 -3.83 19.87 5.10
N LEU A 360 -4.96 20.47 4.74
CA LEU A 360 -5.14 21.92 4.72
C LEU A 360 -4.97 22.53 6.12
N CYS A 361 -5.58 21.93 7.15
CA CYS A 361 -5.42 22.37 8.54
C CYS A 361 -3.95 22.26 9.01
N VAL A 362 -3.24 21.18 8.63
CA VAL A 362 -1.82 21.01 8.94
C VAL A 362 -0.96 22.06 8.21
N LEU A 363 -1.22 22.32 6.93
CA LEU A 363 -0.52 23.37 6.19
C LEU A 363 -0.78 24.77 6.77
N PHE A 364 -2.01 25.03 7.21
CA PHE A 364 -2.40 26.31 7.79
C PHE A 364 -1.74 26.52 9.15
N THR A 365 -1.80 25.53 10.04
CA THR A 365 -1.16 25.59 11.37
C THR A 365 0.37 25.66 11.27
N PHE A 366 0.98 24.87 10.38
CA PHE A 366 2.42 24.92 10.15
C PHE A 366 2.87 26.28 9.58
N SER A 367 2.03 26.92 8.76
CA SER A 367 2.30 28.28 8.23
C SER A 367 2.27 29.36 9.30
N LEU A 368 1.37 29.27 10.28
CA LEU A 368 1.30 30.19 11.41
C LEU A 368 2.54 30.05 12.29
N ILE A 369 2.98 28.82 12.52
CA ILE A 369 4.18 28.53 13.33
C ILE A 369 5.45 29.05 12.65
N LEU A 370 5.63 28.82 11.34
CA LEU A 370 6.79 29.32 10.61
C LEU A 370 6.81 30.86 10.52
N ASN A 371 5.67 31.50 10.28
CA ASN A 371 5.57 32.97 10.30
C ASN A 371 5.86 33.53 11.69
N TYR A 372 5.39 32.88 12.76
CA TYR A 372 5.69 33.27 14.13
C TYR A 372 7.20 33.22 14.44
N PHE A 373 7.89 32.14 14.03
CA PHE A 373 9.33 32.00 14.25
C PHE A 373 10.17 32.93 13.34
N GLN A 374 9.76 33.20 12.10
CA GLN A 374 10.44 34.20 11.26
C GLN A 374 10.24 35.62 11.76
N PHE A 375 9.07 35.95 12.33
CA PHE A 375 8.79 37.28 12.87
C PHE A 375 9.55 37.56 14.18
N TYR A 376 9.75 36.55 15.02
CA TYR A 376 10.55 36.68 16.25
C TYR A 376 12.06 36.56 16.02
N GLY A 377 12.51 35.75 15.06
CA GLY A 377 13.94 35.58 14.73
C GLY A 377 14.58 36.75 13.97
N SER A 378 13.80 37.75 13.53
CA SER A 378 14.32 38.97 12.90
C SER A 378 14.49 40.14 13.87
N ARG A 379 14.19 39.95 15.17
CA ARG A 379 14.31 40.97 16.23
C ARG A 379 15.43 40.68 17.26
N SER A 380 16.24 39.66 17.03
CA SER A 380 17.51 39.39 17.74
C SER A 380 18.65 39.45 16.74
#